data_AF-A0A537WMN4-F1
#
_entry.id   AF-A0A537WMN4-F1
#
_cell.length_a   1.000
_cell.length_b   1.000
_cell.length_c   1.000
_cell.angle_alpha   90.00
_cell.angle_beta   90.00
_cell.angle_gamma   90.00
#
_symmetry.space_group_name_H-M   'P 1'
#
loop_
_entity.id
_entity.type
_entity.pdbx_description
1 polymer ?
#
loop_
_entity_poly.entity_id
_entity_poly.type
_entity_poly.pdbx_seq_one_letter_code
_entity_poly.pdbx_strand_id
1 'polypeptide(L)'
;WMIANGGLNLVTADGKLHTDDPAVKQACVKALVSLATPFKQGYVPPGCVNWNDADDNNAFHSKLMVMDFDGTISTEVALLSMGRKDDFEDVLTHGLPLSNDGKELPSQVALFGPVIPKGAKNVEVAKEFVKYMIQPKVLNEYLKGGLGRWALPIPEMVKSDPFWLKDDPHRSAYIEQSVIKPTVPIYEAYNPAIAQVGSEHVFMTAIFDYLNNGIAPEPAIDKAFKRAEEIFAKYPIQQA
;
A
#
# COMPACT_ATOMS: atom_id res chain seq x y z
N TRP A 1 1.68 6.63 -6.40
CA TRP A 1 1.59 7.74 -7.39
C TRP A 1 1.77 9.12 -6.81
N MET A 2 0.99 9.53 -5.80
CA MET A 2 1.12 10.87 -5.21
C MET A 2 2.50 11.10 -4.54
N ILE A 3 3.04 10.12 -3.81
CA ILE A 3 4.39 10.19 -3.22
C ILE A 3 5.45 10.43 -4.31
N ALA A 4 5.35 9.72 -5.43
CA ALA A 4 6.25 9.88 -6.58
C ALA A 4 6.21 11.27 -7.22
N ASN A 5 5.15 12.04 -6.97
CA ASN A 5 4.97 13.40 -7.46
C ASN A 5 5.24 14.48 -6.39
N GLY A 6 5.86 14.11 -5.26
CA GLY A 6 6.23 15.03 -4.19
C GLY A 6 5.16 15.25 -3.12
N GLY A 7 4.07 14.47 -3.12
CA GLY A 7 2.97 14.67 -2.17
C GLY A 7 3.13 13.94 -0.84
N LEU A 8 4.32 13.41 -0.53
CA LEU A 8 4.58 12.59 0.66
C LEU A 8 4.00 13.20 1.94
N ASN A 9 4.02 14.52 2.06
CA ASN A 9 3.59 15.26 3.24
C ASN A 9 2.08 15.56 3.30
N LEU A 10 1.23 14.88 2.52
CA LEU A 10 -0.23 15.03 2.64
C LEU A 10 -0.71 14.86 4.09
N VAL A 11 -0.14 13.89 4.80
CA VAL A 11 -0.28 13.75 6.26
C VAL A 11 1.11 13.58 6.86
N THR A 12 1.43 14.37 7.87
CA THR A 12 2.72 14.29 8.57
C THR A 12 2.62 13.61 9.93
N ALA A 13 3.78 13.30 10.52
CA ALA A 13 3.87 12.60 11.80
C ALA A 13 3.22 13.32 13.00
N ASP A 14 2.89 14.61 12.87
CA ASP A 14 2.08 15.35 13.84
C ASP A 14 0.57 15.09 13.72
N GLY A 15 0.17 14.22 12.78
CA GLY A 15 -1.21 13.82 12.54
C GLY A 15 -2.04 14.83 11.75
N LYS A 16 -1.43 15.88 11.18
CA LYS A 16 -2.14 16.93 10.44
C LYS A 16 -2.21 16.62 8.95
N LEU A 17 -3.33 17.05 8.35
CA LEU A 17 -3.57 17.08 6.92
C LEU A 17 -3.05 18.41 6.35
N HIS A 18 -2.26 18.37 5.27
CA HIS A 18 -1.64 19.54 4.63
C HIS A 18 -2.24 19.83 3.25
N THR A 19 -3.55 20.06 3.21
CA THR A 19 -4.25 20.48 1.98
C THR A 19 -3.96 21.94 1.59
N ASP A 20 -3.39 22.72 2.51
CA ASP A 20 -2.93 24.09 2.33
C ASP A 20 -1.57 24.18 1.61
N ASP A 21 -0.78 23.10 1.60
CA ASP A 21 0.50 23.06 0.90
C ASP A 21 0.29 22.97 -0.64
N PRO A 22 0.70 23.99 -1.42
CA PRO A 22 0.57 23.99 -2.86
C PRO A 22 1.32 22.82 -3.54
N ALA A 23 2.42 22.35 -2.97
CA ALA A 23 3.19 21.23 -3.50
C ALA A 23 2.41 19.92 -3.37
N VAL A 24 1.75 19.70 -2.22
CA VAL A 24 0.85 18.56 -1.99
C VAL A 24 -0.32 18.59 -2.97
N LYS A 25 -0.95 19.76 -3.15
CA LYS A 25 -2.04 19.92 -4.14
C LYS A 25 -1.57 19.55 -5.55
N GLN A 26 -0.45 20.10 -6.00
CA GLN A 26 0.10 19.80 -7.32
C GLN A 26 0.44 18.32 -7.49
N ALA A 27 0.97 17.67 -6.45
CA ALA A 27 1.27 16.24 -6.48
C ALA A 27 0.00 15.38 -6.62
N CYS A 28 -1.08 15.73 -5.92
CA CYS A 28 -2.37 15.05 -6.02
C CYS A 28 -2.99 15.20 -7.41
N VAL A 29 -2.95 16.42 -7.97
CA VAL A 29 -3.43 16.71 -9.33
C VAL A 29 -2.66 15.89 -10.36
N LYS A 30 -1.33 15.87 -10.28
CA LYS A 30 -0.49 15.05 -11.17
C LYS A 30 -0.82 13.57 -11.04
N ALA A 31 -0.92 13.06 -9.81
CA ALA A 31 -1.24 11.65 -9.57
C ALA A 31 -2.61 11.25 -10.14
N LEU A 32 -3.63 12.11 -9.97
CA LEU A 32 -4.96 11.90 -10.55
C LEU A 32 -4.87 11.77 -12.07
N VAL A 33 -4.17 12.70 -12.74
CA VAL A 33 -4.00 12.67 -14.20
C VAL A 33 -3.21 11.43 -14.63
N SER A 34 -2.11 11.11 -13.95
CA SER A 34 -1.28 9.94 -14.27
C SER A 34 -2.04 8.62 -14.14
N LEU A 35 -2.91 8.48 -13.14
CA LEU A 35 -3.74 7.29 -12.95
C LEU A 35 -4.87 7.18 -13.98
N ALA A 36 -5.51 8.31 -14.28
CA ALA A 36 -6.66 8.34 -15.18
C ALA A 36 -6.29 8.25 -16.67
N THR A 37 -5.09 8.68 -17.06
CA THR A 37 -4.69 8.76 -18.46
C THR A 37 -4.60 7.38 -19.14
N PRO A 38 -3.92 6.37 -18.58
CA PRO A 38 -3.90 5.03 -19.17
C PRO A 38 -5.30 4.42 -19.32
N PHE A 39 -6.20 4.68 -18.38
CA PHE A 39 -7.60 4.26 -18.48
C PHE A 39 -8.32 4.95 -19.65
N LYS A 40 -8.21 6.29 -19.76
CA LYS A 40 -8.79 7.06 -20.88
C LYS A 40 -8.25 6.62 -22.25
N GLN A 41 -6.99 6.16 -22.29
CA GLN A 41 -6.33 5.70 -23.50
C GLN A 41 -6.59 4.21 -23.82
N GLY A 42 -7.36 3.49 -22.99
CA GLY A 42 -7.71 2.09 -23.21
C GLY A 42 -6.59 1.10 -22.88
N TYR A 43 -5.57 1.53 -22.13
CA TYR A 43 -4.48 0.65 -21.68
C TYR A 43 -4.81 -0.13 -20.40
N VAL A 44 -5.84 0.30 -19.67
CA VAL A 44 -6.33 -0.39 -18.46
C VAL A 44 -7.66 -1.07 -18.78
N PRO A 45 -7.87 -2.34 -18.39
CA PRO A 45 -9.13 -3.03 -18.61
C PRO A 45 -10.32 -2.24 -18.03
N PRO A 46 -11.38 -1.94 -18.83
CA PRO A 46 -12.47 -1.08 -18.37
C PRO A 46 -13.26 -1.68 -17.19
N GLY A 47 -13.26 -3.01 -17.06
CA GLY A 47 -13.90 -3.72 -15.96
C GLY A 47 -13.23 -3.50 -14.60
N CYS A 48 -12.02 -2.91 -14.55
CA CYS A 48 -11.27 -2.73 -13.31
C CYS A 48 -11.98 -1.84 -12.28
N VAL A 49 -12.95 -1.03 -12.73
CA VAL A 49 -13.79 -0.19 -11.85
C VAL A 49 -14.67 -1.01 -10.89
N ASN A 50 -14.86 -2.30 -11.17
CA ASN A 50 -15.65 -3.23 -10.34
C ASN A 50 -14.77 -4.28 -9.64
N TRP A 51 -13.44 -4.15 -9.72
CA TRP A 51 -12.52 -5.12 -9.11
C TRP A 51 -12.45 -4.94 -7.59
N ASN A 52 -12.29 -6.05 -6.89
CA ASN A 52 -11.88 -6.12 -5.49
C ASN A 52 -10.41 -6.55 -5.35
N ASP A 53 -9.93 -6.65 -4.12
CA ASP A 53 -8.53 -6.94 -3.77
C ASP A 53 -7.92 -8.22 -4.37
N ALA A 54 -8.71 -9.18 -4.87
CA ALA A 54 -8.20 -10.40 -5.51
C ALA A 54 -8.36 -10.40 -7.03
N ASP A 55 -9.12 -9.45 -7.58
CA ASP A 55 -9.47 -9.46 -9.01
C ASP A 55 -8.30 -9.02 -9.89
N ASP A 56 -7.37 -8.22 -9.38
CA ASP A 56 -6.12 -7.90 -10.04
C ASP A 56 -5.23 -9.15 -10.17
N ASN A 57 -5.05 -9.95 -9.11
CA ASN A 57 -4.34 -11.23 -9.20
C ASN A 57 -4.99 -12.12 -10.27
N ASN A 58 -6.32 -12.26 -10.22
CA ASN A 58 -7.07 -13.09 -11.16
C ASN A 58 -6.91 -12.61 -12.61
N ALA A 59 -6.98 -11.30 -12.84
CA ALA A 59 -6.82 -10.70 -14.16
C ALA A 59 -5.38 -10.88 -14.69
N PHE A 60 -4.37 -10.79 -13.83
CA PHE A 60 -2.99 -11.10 -14.20
C PHE A 60 -2.84 -12.58 -14.58
N HIS A 61 -3.33 -13.49 -13.74
CA HIS A 61 -3.26 -14.94 -13.97
C HIS A 61 -4.04 -15.41 -15.20
N SER A 62 -5.11 -14.69 -15.56
CA SER A 62 -5.90 -14.92 -16.78
C SER A 62 -5.30 -14.24 -18.02
N LYS A 63 -4.13 -13.60 -17.90
CA LYS A 63 -3.43 -12.88 -18.98
C LYS A 63 -4.24 -11.73 -19.56
N LEU A 64 -5.14 -11.13 -18.77
CA LEU A 64 -5.91 -9.94 -19.16
C LEU A 64 -5.04 -8.67 -19.09
N MET A 65 -4.00 -8.69 -18.26
CA MET A 65 -2.98 -7.65 -18.16
C MET A 65 -1.60 -8.26 -18.06
N VAL A 66 -0.59 -7.44 -18.38
CA VAL A 66 0.82 -7.83 -18.39
C VAL A 66 1.58 -7.37 -17.14
N MET A 67 0.94 -6.56 -16.29
CA MET A 67 1.51 -5.96 -15.10
C MET A 67 0.40 -5.47 -14.17
N ASP A 68 0.58 -5.70 -12.88
CA ASP A 68 -0.17 -5.12 -11.77
C ASP A 68 0.77 -4.37 -10.81
N PHE A 69 0.19 -3.59 -9.90
CA PHE A 69 0.90 -2.91 -8.83
C PHE A 69 0.33 -3.35 -7.49
N ASP A 70 1.05 -4.24 -6.82
CA ASP A 70 0.61 -4.86 -5.56
C ASP A 70 1.46 -4.33 -4.39
N GLY A 71 0.85 -4.27 -3.20
CA GLY A 71 1.53 -3.93 -1.93
C GLY A 71 2.26 -5.12 -1.29
N THR A 72 2.07 -6.32 -1.83
CA THR A 72 2.75 -7.57 -1.43
C THR A 72 3.11 -8.41 -2.66
N ILE A 73 3.54 -9.66 -2.45
CA ILE A 73 3.74 -10.68 -3.52
C ILE A 73 2.51 -11.60 -3.64
N SER A 74 1.30 -11.05 -3.55
CA SER A 74 0.10 -11.88 -3.48
C SER A 74 -0.21 -12.54 -4.83
N THR A 75 0.08 -11.86 -5.93
CA THR A 75 -0.04 -12.38 -7.30
C THR A 75 0.81 -13.63 -7.48
N GLU A 76 2.05 -13.63 -7.01
CA GLU A 76 3.00 -14.74 -7.17
C GLU A 76 2.71 -15.88 -6.19
N VAL A 77 2.48 -15.56 -4.90
CA VAL A 77 2.18 -16.57 -3.87
C VAL A 77 0.88 -17.32 -4.17
N ALA A 78 -0.10 -16.69 -4.82
CA ALA A 78 -1.32 -17.35 -5.26
C ALA A 78 -1.06 -18.42 -6.33
N LEU A 79 -0.13 -18.21 -7.27
CA LEU A 79 0.26 -19.21 -8.27
C LEU A 79 0.85 -20.47 -7.61
N LEU A 80 1.74 -20.29 -6.62
CA LEU A 80 2.29 -21.40 -5.84
C LEU A 80 1.19 -22.17 -5.10
N SER A 81 0.23 -21.45 -4.50
CA SER A 81 -0.90 -22.04 -3.77
C SER A 81 -1.84 -22.83 -4.68
N MET A 82 -1.94 -22.45 -5.96
CA MET A 82 -2.69 -23.18 -7.00
C MET A 82 -1.89 -24.33 -7.64
N GLY A 83 -0.63 -24.54 -7.26
CA GLY A 83 0.25 -25.54 -7.87
C GLY A 83 0.76 -25.18 -9.26
N ARG A 84 0.64 -23.90 -9.67
CA ARG A 84 1.03 -23.39 -10.99
C ARG A 84 2.48 -22.89 -10.98
N LYS A 85 3.43 -23.80 -10.78
CA LYS A 85 4.86 -23.46 -10.65
C LYS A 85 5.47 -22.89 -11.92
N ASP A 86 5.12 -23.44 -13.07
CA ASP A 86 5.64 -22.97 -14.35
C ASP A 86 5.22 -21.50 -14.59
N ASP A 87 3.95 -21.16 -14.30
CA ASP A 87 3.49 -19.78 -14.40
C ASP A 87 4.20 -18.86 -13.41
N PHE A 88 4.50 -19.32 -12.19
CA PHE A 88 5.27 -18.57 -11.21
C PHE A 88 6.68 -18.24 -11.71
N GLU A 89 7.36 -19.21 -12.33
CA GLU A 89 8.70 -19.02 -12.90
C GLU A 89 8.72 -18.07 -14.11
N ASP A 90 7.57 -17.91 -14.80
CA ASP A 90 7.39 -16.99 -15.92
C ASP A 90 7.04 -15.54 -15.49
N VAL A 91 6.78 -15.28 -14.19
CA VAL A 91 6.53 -13.92 -13.68
C VAL A 91 7.84 -13.19 -13.42
N LEU A 92 7.82 -11.85 -13.55
CA LEU A 92 8.88 -10.99 -13.08
C LEU A 92 8.33 -9.99 -12.07
N THR A 93 8.93 -9.95 -10.88
CA THR A 93 8.65 -8.92 -9.86
C THR A 93 9.81 -7.93 -9.82
N HIS A 94 9.49 -6.64 -9.77
CA HIS A 94 10.48 -5.58 -9.69
C HIS A 94 10.06 -4.54 -8.66
N GLY A 95 11.05 -3.88 -8.03
CA GLY A 95 10.81 -2.77 -7.12
C GLY A 95 10.26 -1.53 -7.82
N LEU A 96 10.04 -0.46 -7.04
CA LEU A 96 9.57 0.81 -7.60
C LEU A 96 10.61 1.40 -8.56
N PRO A 97 10.17 2.04 -9.67
CA PRO A 97 11.08 2.84 -10.47
C PRO A 97 11.63 4.02 -9.66
N LEU A 98 12.74 4.59 -10.11
CA LEU A 98 13.25 5.85 -9.57
C LEU A 98 12.25 6.98 -9.84
N SER A 99 12.31 8.02 -9.01
CA SER A 99 11.61 9.28 -9.25
C SER A 99 12.08 9.94 -10.55
N ASN A 100 11.33 10.96 -11.00
CA ASN A 100 11.69 11.75 -12.19
C ASN A 100 13.05 12.46 -12.07
N ASP A 101 13.54 12.70 -10.85
CA ASP A 101 14.89 13.24 -10.58
C ASP A 101 15.94 12.16 -10.29
N GLY A 102 15.62 10.89 -10.58
CA GLY A 102 16.55 9.77 -10.51
C GLY A 102 16.86 9.26 -9.09
N LYS A 103 16.02 9.60 -8.10
CA LYS A 103 16.19 9.18 -6.70
C LYS A 103 15.33 7.97 -6.38
N GLU A 104 15.73 7.22 -5.36
CA GLU A 104 14.88 6.16 -4.82
C GLU A 104 13.60 6.75 -4.24
N LEU A 105 12.46 6.13 -4.58
CA LEU A 105 11.18 6.45 -3.98
C LEU A 105 10.99 5.60 -2.71
N PRO A 106 10.64 6.20 -1.57
CA PRO A 106 10.32 5.42 -0.40
C PRO A 106 9.03 4.63 -0.63
N SER A 107 9.04 3.34 -0.29
CA SER A 107 7.84 2.52 -0.31
C SER A 107 6.92 2.92 0.82
N GLN A 108 5.63 3.00 0.53
CA GLN A 108 4.65 3.07 1.60
C GLN A 108 4.39 1.67 2.14
N VAL A 109 4.60 1.46 3.45
CA VAL A 109 4.47 0.14 4.09
C VAL A 109 3.39 0.20 5.16
N ALA A 110 2.44 -0.73 5.06
CA ALA A 110 1.46 -0.99 6.11
C ALA A 110 2.07 -1.89 7.19
N LEU A 111 1.80 -1.57 8.46
CA LEU A 111 2.17 -2.42 9.59
C LEU A 111 0.90 -3.06 10.15
N PHE A 112 0.87 -4.39 10.15
CA PHE A 112 -0.20 -5.16 10.77
C PHE A 112 0.30 -5.72 12.10
N GLY A 113 -0.49 -5.52 13.15
CA GLY A 113 -0.17 -5.98 14.50
C GLY A 113 -1.39 -6.59 15.19
N PRO A 114 -1.17 -7.52 16.13
CA PRO A 114 -2.27 -8.09 16.90
C PRO A 114 -2.92 -7.03 17.79
N VAL A 115 -4.25 -7.02 17.83
CA VAL A 115 -5.05 -6.18 18.73
C VAL A 115 -5.78 -7.07 19.73
N ILE A 116 -5.77 -6.69 21.01
CA ILE A 116 -6.57 -7.34 22.05
C ILE A 116 -7.79 -6.46 22.31
N PRO A 117 -9.01 -6.87 21.92
CA PRO A 117 -10.21 -6.08 22.18
C PRO A 117 -10.41 -5.86 23.68
N LYS A 118 -10.84 -4.65 24.08
CA LYS A 118 -11.09 -4.29 25.48
C LYS A 118 -12.07 -5.23 26.20
N GLY A 119 -13.00 -5.84 25.45
CA GLY A 119 -14.00 -6.80 25.95
C GLY A 119 -13.55 -8.27 25.95
N ALA A 120 -12.30 -8.57 25.64
CA ALA A 120 -11.80 -9.94 25.65
C ALA A 120 -11.87 -10.55 27.06
N LYS A 121 -12.32 -11.82 27.17
CA LYS A 121 -12.51 -12.49 28.47
C LYS A 121 -11.19 -12.87 29.15
N ASN A 122 -10.16 -13.20 28.37
CA ASN A 122 -8.87 -13.73 28.85
C ASN A 122 -7.70 -12.80 28.46
N VAL A 123 -7.76 -11.53 28.87
CA VAL A 123 -6.78 -10.50 28.46
C VAL A 123 -5.34 -10.88 28.80
N GLU A 124 -5.09 -11.40 30.00
CA GLU A 124 -3.73 -11.73 30.43
C GLU A 124 -3.12 -12.86 29.59
N VAL A 125 -3.89 -13.91 29.29
CA VAL A 125 -3.43 -14.99 28.40
C VAL A 125 -3.23 -14.49 26.97
N ALA A 126 -4.11 -13.61 26.48
CA ALA A 126 -3.95 -13.01 25.16
C ALA A 126 -2.66 -12.18 25.06
N LYS A 127 -2.29 -11.43 26.12
CA LYS A 127 -1.01 -10.72 26.18
C LYS A 127 0.17 -11.66 26.12
N GLU A 128 0.15 -12.76 26.89
CA GLU A 128 1.23 -13.76 26.85
C GLU A 128 1.35 -14.41 25.48
N PHE A 129 0.23 -14.72 24.82
CA PHE A 129 0.24 -15.25 23.46
C PHE A 129 0.80 -14.24 22.44
N VAL A 130 0.39 -12.98 22.52
CA VAL A 130 0.93 -11.92 21.65
C VAL A 130 2.43 -11.74 21.87
N LYS A 131 2.91 -11.71 23.13
CA LYS A 131 4.34 -11.65 23.45
C LYS A 131 5.11 -12.81 22.85
N TYR A 132 4.55 -14.02 22.88
CA TYR A 132 5.14 -15.21 22.25
C TYR A 132 5.18 -15.08 20.71
N MET A 133 4.06 -14.70 20.09
CA MET A 133 3.94 -14.57 18.63
C MET A 133 4.93 -13.56 18.03
N ILE A 134 5.15 -12.43 18.70
CA ILE A 134 6.05 -11.39 18.20
C ILE A 134 7.53 -11.67 18.49
N GLN A 135 7.88 -12.77 19.15
CA GLN A 135 9.28 -13.13 19.34
C GLN A 135 9.93 -13.34 17.96
N PRO A 136 11.15 -12.81 17.71
CA PRO A 136 11.74 -12.79 16.38
C PRO A 136 11.76 -14.15 15.67
N LYS A 137 12.11 -15.22 16.38
CA LYS A 137 12.11 -16.59 15.82
C LYS A 137 10.70 -17.09 15.49
N VAL A 138 9.74 -16.87 16.39
CA VAL A 138 8.35 -17.32 16.21
C VAL A 138 7.71 -16.59 15.04
N LEU A 139 7.88 -15.27 14.99
CA LEU A 139 7.39 -14.44 13.90
C LEU A 139 8.03 -14.82 12.56
N ASN A 140 9.34 -15.06 12.52
CA ASN A 140 10.04 -15.50 11.31
C ASN A 140 9.47 -16.81 10.77
N GLU A 141 9.31 -17.82 11.61
CA GLU A 141 8.75 -19.11 11.21
C GLU A 141 7.27 -18.99 10.78
N TYR A 142 6.48 -18.18 11.48
CA TYR A 142 5.10 -17.90 11.09
C TYR A 142 5.01 -17.28 9.69
N LEU A 143 5.82 -16.24 9.42
CA LEU A 143 5.81 -15.54 8.13
C LEU A 143 6.35 -16.41 6.99
N LYS A 144 7.35 -17.28 7.28
CA LYS A 144 7.80 -18.32 6.35
C LYS A 144 6.70 -19.31 5.99
N GLY A 145 5.89 -19.71 6.97
CA GLY A 145 4.70 -20.52 6.74
C GLY A 145 3.67 -19.86 5.80
N GLY A 146 3.62 -18.52 5.81
CA GLY A 146 2.86 -17.71 4.84
C GLY A 146 3.62 -17.39 3.55
N LEU A 147 4.67 -18.14 3.23
CA LEU A 147 5.54 -18.00 2.04
C LEU A 147 6.21 -16.62 1.91
N GLY A 148 6.24 -15.84 3.00
CA GLY A 148 6.78 -14.48 2.99
C GLY A 148 5.90 -13.47 2.26
N ARG A 149 4.58 -13.73 2.13
CA ARG A 149 3.61 -12.72 1.63
C ARG A 149 3.70 -11.42 2.43
N TRP A 150 4.01 -11.53 3.71
CA TRP A 150 4.32 -10.41 4.60
C TRP A 150 5.78 -10.44 5.03
N ALA A 151 6.40 -9.26 5.09
CA ALA A 151 7.81 -9.11 5.46
C ALA A 151 8.04 -9.18 6.98
N LEU A 152 9.17 -9.75 7.38
CA LEU A 152 9.66 -9.66 8.77
C LEU A 152 10.27 -8.25 8.99
N PRO A 153 9.75 -7.44 9.93
CA PRO A 153 10.25 -6.07 10.16
C PRO A 153 11.53 -6.06 11.02
N ILE A 154 12.46 -6.99 10.76
CA ILE A 154 13.75 -7.13 11.46
C ILE A 154 14.85 -7.23 10.40
N PRO A 155 15.40 -6.09 9.92
CA PRO A 155 16.33 -6.05 8.79
C PRO A 155 17.53 -6.98 8.93
N GLU A 156 18.09 -7.14 10.14
CA GLU A 156 19.25 -8.00 10.38
C GLU A 156 18.93 -9.48 10.15
N MET A 157 17.73 -9.92 10.53
CA MET A 157 17.29 -11.30 10.31
C MET A 157 16.99 -11.53 8.83
N VAL A 158 16.30 -10.59 8.19
CA VAL A 158 16.02 -10.62 6.76
C VAL A 158 17.32 -10.70 5.94
N LYS A 159 18.36 -9.94 6.31
CA LYS A 159 19.67 -9.94 5.63
C LYS A 159 20.46 -11.25 5.79
N SER A 160 20.25 -11.97 6.89
CA SER A 160 21.05 -13.16 7.23
C SER A 160 20.39 -14.49 6.85
N ASP A 161 19.07 -14.53 6.72
CA ASP A 161 18.29 -15.73 6.43
C ASP A 161 18.01 -15.85 4.92
N PRO A 162 18.57 -16.88 4.23
CA PRO A 162 18.47 -17.04 2.76
C PRO A 162 17.04 -17.06 2.24
N PHE A 163 16.08 -17.49 3.07
CA PHE A 163 14.68 -17.50 2.69
C PHE A 163 14.24 -16.13 2.16
N TRP A 164 14.62 -15.03 2.81
CA TRP A 164 14.07 -13.71 2.50
C TRP A 164 14.66 -13.04 1.25
N LEU A 165 15.96 -13.25 0.96
CA LEU A 165 16.70 -12.47 -0.04
C LEU A 165 17.44 -13.31 -1.09
N LYS A 166 17.30 -14.65 -1.09
CA LYS A 166 18.02 -15.53 -2.03
C LYS A 166 17.17 -16.60 -2.66
N ASP A 167 16.31 -17.25 -1.88
CA ASP A 167 15.65 -18.48 -2.33
C ASP A 167 14.52 -18.23 -3.36
N ASP A 168 14.04 -16.99 -3.47
CA ASP A 168 12.89 -16.60 -4.30
C ASP A 168 13.09 -15.16 -4.82
N PRO A 169 13.13 -14.93 -6.13
CA PRO A 169 13.39 -13.60 -6.69
C PRO A 169 12.25 -12.61 -6.43
N HIS A 170 11.00 -13.08 -6.38
CA HIS A 170 9.82 -12.24 -6.12
C HIS A 170 9.84 -11.74 -4.68
N ARG A 171 10.05 -12.67 -3.74
CA ARG A 171 10.21 -12.33 -2.32
C ARG A 171 11.42 -11.42 -2.12
N SER A 172 12.55 -11.71 -2.77
CA SER A 172 13.75 -10.87 -2.65
C SER A 172 13.48 -9.44 -3.11
N ALA A 173 12.81 -9.24 -4.24
CA ALA A 173 12.44 -7.92 -4.74
C ALA A 173 11.50 -7.18 -3.78
N TYR A 174 10.47 -7.86 -3.26
CA TYR A 174 9.53 -7.29 -2.29
C TYR A 174 10.21 -6.91 -0.97
N ILE A 175 11.08 -7.77 -0.45
CA ILE A 175 11.80 -7.54 0.81
C ILE A 175 12.82 -6.41 0.67
N GLU A 176 13.54 -6.37 -0.45
CA GLU A 176 14.43 -5.26 -0.76
C GLU A 176 13.65 -3.92 -0.72
N GLN A 177 12.46 -3.89 -1.31
CA GLN A 177 11.61 -2.70 -1.40
C GLN A 177 10.93 -2.32 -0.07
N SER A 178 10.56 -3.31 0.77
CA SER A 178 9.71 -3.10 1.96
C SER A 178 10.47 -3.09 3.29
N VAL A 179 11.71 -3.57 3.32
CA VAL A 179 12.52 -3.67 4.56
C VAL A 179 13.90 -3.04 4.41
N ILE A 180 14.56 -3.19 3.26
CA ILE A 180 15.97 -2.79 3.09
C ILE A 180 16.09 -1.35 2.58
N LYS A 181 15.33 -1.00 1.56
CA LYS A 181 15.27 0.34 0.96
C LYS A 181 14.46 1.31 1.82
N PRO A 182 14.54 2.63 1.55
CA PRO A 182 13.76 3.62 2.28
C PRO A 182 12.25 3.30 2.28
N THR A 183 11.62 3.43 3.44
CA THR A 183 10.18 3.23 3.61
C THR A 183 9.57 4.37 4.41
N VAL A 184 8.26 4.54 4.25
CA VAL A 184 7.41 5.43 5.04
C VAL A 184 6.15 4.67 5.44
N PRO A 185 5.56 4.92 6.61
CA PRO A 185 4.31 4.27 6.97
C PRO A 185 3.15 4.78 6.09
N ILE A 186 2.09 3.97 6.00
CA ILE A 186 0.78 4.45 5.54
C ILE A 186 0.27 5.58 6.44
N TYR A 187 -0.57 6.48 5.91
CA TYR A 187 -0.99 7.68 6.64
C TYR A 187 -1.89 7.40 7.85
N GLU A 188 -2.51 6.23 7.91
CA GLU A 188 -3.26 5.73 9.06
C GLU A 188 -2.39 5.62 10.32
N ALA A 189 -1.07 5.46 10.16
CA ALA A 189 -0.14 5.51 11.29
C ALA A 189 -0.05 6.90 11.94
N TYR A 190 -0.43 7.96 11.22
CA TYR A 190 -0.39 9.34 11.70
C TYR A 190 -1.75 9.85 12.18
N ASN A 191 -2.84 9.49 11.50
CA ASN A 191 -4.19 9.90 11.92
C ASN A 191 -5.27 8.88 11.50
N PRO A 192 -6.15 8.42 12.41
CA PRO A 192 -7.27 7.52 12.09
C PRO A 192 -8.30 8.11 11.12
N ALA A 193 -8.33 9.43 10.92
CA ALA A 193 -9.14 10.09 9.89
C ALA A 193 -8.95 9.45 8.51
N ILE A 194 -7.75 8.97 8.20
CA ILE A 194 -7.43 8.37 6.91
C ILE A 194 -8.26 7.11 6.65
N ALA A 195 -8.61 6.34 7.69
CA ALA A 195 -9.51 5.21 7.54
C ALA A 195 -10.90 5.66 7.03
N GLN A 196 -11.41 6.79 7.53
CA GLN A 196 -12.66 7.36 7.01
C GLN A 196 -12.49 7.92 5.59
N VAL A 197 -11.38 8.62 5.30
CA VAL A 197 -11.05 9.10 3.94
C VAL A 197 -11.04 7.94 2.92
N GLY A 198 -10.45 6.81 3.29
CA GLY A 198 -10.45 5.59 2.48
C GLY A 198 -11.85 4.99 2.32
N SER A 199 -12.60 4.85 3.42
CA SER A 199 -13.97 4.29 3.41
C SER A 199 -14.97 5.10 2.58
N GLU A 200 -14.74 6.41 2.45
CA GLU A 200 -15.56 7.31 1.65
C GLU A 200 -15.01 7.49 0.23
N HIS A 201 -13.92 6.81 -0.12
CA HIS A 201 -13.32 6.86 -1.45
C HIS A 201 -13.03 8.31 -1.90
N VAL A 202 -12.58 9.18 -0.99
CA VAL A 202 -12.50 10.64 -1.21
C VAL A 202 -11.69 10.99 -2.46
N PHE A 203 -10.49 10.43 -2.60
CA PHE A 203 -9.63 10.66 -3.76
C PHE A 203 -10.05 9.88 -5.00
N MET A 204 -10.63 8.68 -4.83
CA MET A 204 -11.14 7.88 -5.94
C MET A 204 -12.37 8.55 -6.58
N THR A 205 -13.20 9.23 -5.78
CA THR A 205 -14.29 10.07 -6.25
C THR A 205 -13.77 11.23 -7.12
N ALA A 206 -12.62 11.83 -6.79
CA ALA A 206 -11.99 12.84 -7.64
C ALA A 206 -11.52 12.26 -8.99
N ILE A 207 -10.96 11.04 -8.99
CA ILE A 207 -10.61 10.33 -10.23
C ILE A 207 -11.87 10.08 -11.06
N PHE A 208 -12.94 9.59 -10.45
CA PHE A 208 -14.24 9.37 -11.11
C PHE A 208 -14.81 10.66 -11.69
N ASP A 209 -14.80 11.76 -10.94
CA ASP A 209 -15.27 13.07 -11.40
C ASP A 209 -14.49 13.54 -12.65
N TYR A 210 -13.18 13.30 -12.70
CA TYR A 210 -12.35 13.62 -13.87
C TYR A 210 -12.57 12.68 -15.06
N LEU A 211 -12.82 11.39 -14.81
CA LEU A 211 -13.05 10.39 -15.84
C LEU A 211 -14.45 10.51 -16.46
N ASN A 212 -15.48 10.61 -15.62
CA ASN A 212 -16.88 10.43 -16.01
C ASN A 212 -17.66 11.74 -16.09
N ASN A 213 -17.40 12.68 -15.19
CA ASN A 213 -18.16 13.94 -15.10
C ASN A 213 -17.47 15.10 -15.84
N GLY A 214 -16.26 14.86 -16.40
CA GLY A 214 -15.50 15.88 -17.15
C GLY A 214 -15.00 17.04 -16.28
N ILE A 215 -14.97 16.87 -14.95
CA ILE A 215 -14.45 17.90 -14.04
C ILE A 215 -12.95 18.02 -14.25
N ALA A 216 -12.42 19.24 -14.34
CA ALA A 216 -10.99 19.45 -14.48
C ALA A 216 -10.21 18.90 -13.24
N PRO A 217 -8.93 18.51 -13.39
CA PRO A 217 -8.15 17.93 -12.30
C PRO A 217 -8.07 18.78 -11.03
N GLU A 218 -7.79 20.09 -11.11
CA GLU A 218 -7.68 20.91 -9.90
C GLU A 218 -9.00 21.01 -9.12
N PRO A 219 -10.16 21.35 -9.74
CA PRO A 219 -11.44 21.35 -9.02
C PRO A 219 -11.82 20.00 -8.40
N ALA A 220 -11.48 18.88 -9.06
CA ALA A 220 -11.74 17.55 -8.50
C ALA A 220 -10.91 17.29 -7.22
N ILE A 221 -9.64 17.70 -7.22
CA ILE A 221 -8.78 17.63 -6.02
C ILE A 221 -9.25 18.60 -4.94
N ASP A 222 -9.70 19.81 -5.29
CA ASP A 222 -10.24 20.77 -4.31
C ASP A 222 -11.47 20.22 -3.59
N LYS A 223 -12.36 19.54 -4.31
CA LYS A 223 -13.50 18.83 -3.71
C LYS A 223 -13.05 17.72 -2.75
N ALA A 224 -12.06 16.92 -3.15
CA ALA A 224 -11.51 15.87 -2.30
C ALA A 224 -10.83 16.43 -1.04
N PHE A 225 -10.07 17.52 -1.17
CA PHE A 225 -9.39 18.20 -0.06
C PHE A 225 -10.39 18.72 0.95
N LYS A 226 -11.42 19.44 0.49
CA LYS A 226 -12.50 19.91 1.36
C LYS A 226 -13.14 18.77 2.14
N ARG A 227 -13.40 17.62 1.49
CA ARG A 227 -13.97 16.47 2.18
C ARG A 227 -12.99 15.86 3.19
N ALA A 228 -11.71 15.76 2.85
CA ALA A 228 -10.68 15.28 3.77
C ALA A 228 -10.57 16.21 5.00
N GLU A 229 -10.62 17.53 4.83
CA GLU A 229 -10.62 18.51 5.92
C GLU A 229 -11.81 18.32 6.88
N GLU A 230 -13.02 18.14 6.33
CA GLU A 230 -14.23 17.85 7.11
C GLU A 230 -14.11 16.57 7.93
N ILE A 231 -13.44 15.55 7.38
CA ILE A 231 -13.16 14.30 8.08
C ILE A 231 -12.14 14.54 9.18
N PHE A 232 -10.99 15.15 8.87
CA PHE A 232 -9.90 15.40 9.82
C PHE A 232 -10.35 16.26 11.01
N ALA A 233 -11.29 17.18 10.83
CA ALA A 233 -11.88 17.97 11.92
C ALA A 233 -12.55 17.10 13.00
N LYS A 234 -12.96 15.87 12.69
CA LYS A 234 -13.55 14.91 13.66
C LYS A 234 -12.51 14.11 14.42
N TYR A 235 -11.25 14.11 13.97
CA TYR A 235 -10.15 13.32 14.54
C TYR A 235 -8.96 14.22 14.91
N PRO A 236 -9.14 15.18 15.84
CA PRO A 236 -8.04 16.01 16.29
C PRO A 236 -7.01 15.15 17.04
N ILE A 237 -5.75 15.20 16.60
CA ILE A 237 -4.63 14.65 17.34
C ILE A 237 -4.13 15.72 18.31
N GLN A 238 -4.32 15.48 19.61
CA GLN A 238 -3.64 16.27 20.64
C GLN A 238 -2.20 15.76 20.73
N GLN A 239 -1.22 16.65 20.56
CA GLN A 239 0.17 16.32 20.85
C GLN A 239 0.28 16.00 22.35
N ALA A 240 0.88 14.85 22.66
CA ALA A 240 1.13 14.40 24.03
C ALA A 240 2.20 15.24 24.73
#